data_AF-S9UXE2-F1
#
_entry.id   AF-S9UXE2-F1
#
_cell.length_a   1.000
_cell.length_b   1.000
_cell.length_c   1.000
_cell.angle_alpha   90.00
_cell.angle_beta   90.00
_cell.angle_gamma   90.00
#
_symmetry.space_group_name_H-M   'P 1'
#
loop_
_entity.id
_entity.type
_entity.pdbx_description
1 polymer ?
#
loop_
_entity_poly.entity_id
_entity_poly.type
_entity_poly.pdbx_seq_one_letter_code
_entity_poly.pdbx_strand_id
1 'polypeptide(L)'
;MAKHKSMFDKNYRQHIGATVAILTTFLAFVFLTTGAPLGQLVSRAEGSKGCYTLWGLRDDCSSPAYSWRIAEETCHDKRRRLEAAEAFIIMGIFGLLVQFLFVYYQLCDEQSYKMILVLLSLFSVGCTTVPWAVVTAFYYTPFCGEKNFMAANVRFSTGYILILVSFALQVIGCFAIIVFEEDAYEQNERMRSETEAKNRAALEDVGGKKKPVDTSSSSSD
;
A
#
# COMPACT_ATOMS: atom_id res chain seq x y z
N MET A 1 7.22 -34.19 -4.88
CA MET A 1 8.19 -33.37 -4.11
C MET A 1 8.09 -31.95 -4.61
N ALA A 2 7.57 -31.02 -3.81
CA ALA A 2 7.47 -29.61 -4.19
C ALA A 2 8.90 -29.03 -4.28
N LYS A 3 9.33 -28.66 -5.49
CA LYS A 3 10.64 -28.06 -5.73
C LYS A 3 10.62 -26.65 -5.16
N HIS A 4 11.21 -26.46 -3.98
CA HIS A 4 11.37 -25.16 -3.36
C HIS A 4 12.33 -24.32 -4.22
N LYS A 5 11.79 -23.52 -5.14
CA LYS A 5 12.59 -22.55 -5.89
C LYS A 5 13.16 -21.53 -4.90
N SER A 6 14.47 -21.35 -4.93
CA SER A 6 15.19 -20.30 -4.23
C SER A 6 14.55 -18.93 -4.53
N MET A 7 14.38 -18.08 -3.51
CA MET A 7 13.81 -16.72 -3.65
C MET A 7 14.54 -15.89 -4.72
N PHE A 8 15.84 -16.14 -4.93
CA PHE A 8 16.70 -15.40 -5.84
C PHE A 8 16.63 -15.84 -7.32
N ASP A 9 15.96 -16.95 -7.63
CA ASP A 9 15.81 -17.46 -9.00
C ASP A 9 14.51 -17.00 -9.68
N LYS A 10 13.86 -15.98 -9.12
CA LYS A 10 12.62 -15.42 -9.65
C LYS A 10 12.91 -14.31 -10.64
N ASN A 11 12.25 -14.37 -11.79
CA ASN A 11 12.29 -13.31 -12.80
C ASN A 11 11.53 -12.08 -12.29
N TYR A 12 12.17 -11.25 -11.46
CA TYR A 12 11.66 -9.94 -11.02
C TYR A 12 11.26 -9.04 -12.21
N ARG A 13 11.84 -9.28 -13.38
CA ARG A 13 11.47 -8.62 -14.64
C ARG A 13 10.03 -8.86 -15.10
N GLN A 14 9.37 -9.94 -14.70
CA GLN A 14 7.98 -10.20 -15.09
C GLN A 14 6.96 -9.44 -14.22
N HIS A 15 7.32 -9.02 -13.01
CA HIS A 15 6.43 -8.30 -12.09
C HIS A 15 7.01 -6.95 -11.68
N ILE A 16 7.31 -6.10 -12.67
CA ILE A 16 7.82 -4.74 -12.42
C ILE A 16 6.80 -3.94 -11.60
N GLY A 17 5.50 -4.08 -11.91
CA GLY A 17 4.41 -3.44 -11.16
C GLY A 17 4.40 -3.81 -9.69
N ALA A 18 4.30 -5.10 -9.38
CA ALA A 18 4.36 -5.59 -8.00
C ALA A 18 5.68 -5.25 -7.26
N THR A 19 6.82 -5.23 -7.97
CA THR A 19 8.12 -4.87 -7.38
C THR A 19 8.19 -3.38 -7.00
N VAL A 20 7.68 -2.49 -7.85
CA VAL A 20 7.57 -1.07 -7.50
C VAL A 20 6.59 -0.90 -6.35
N ALA A 21 5.44 -1.58 -6.42
CA ALA A 21 4.38 -1.50 -5.42
C ALA A 21 4.85 -1.94 -4.02
N ILE A 22 5.64 -3.01 -3.90
CA ILE A 22 6.13 -3.47 -2.58
C ILE A 22 7.06 -2.44 -1.94
N LEU A 23 7.95 -1.84 -2.74
CA LEU A 23 8.88 -0.81 -2.27
C LEU A 23 8.14 0.46 -1.84
N THR A 24 7.22 0.95 -2.67
CA THR A 24 6.44 2.15 -2.35
C THR A 24 5.51 1.92 -1.16
N THR A 25 4.87 0.76 -1.06
CA THR A 25 3.98 0.42 0.06
C THR A 25 4.76 0.31 1.37
N PHE A 26 5.94 -0.31 1.34
CA PHE A 26 6.81 -0.41 2.52
C PHE A 26 7.26 0.97 3.02
N LEU A 27 7.75 1.82 2.12
CA LEU A 27 8.16 3.18 2.47
C LEU A 27 6.97 4.03 2.94
N ALA A 28 5.81 3.91 2.28
CA ALA A 28 4.58 4.59 2.69
C ALA A 28 4.16 4.16 4.09
N PHE A 29 4.23 2.87 4.42
CA PHE A 29 3.94 2.34 5.75
C PHE A 29 4.88 2.92 6.81
N VAL A 30 6.20 2.91 6.57
CA VAL A 30 7.19 3.49 7.50
C VAL A 30 6.93 4.98 7.71
N PHE A 31 6.70 5.75 6.64
CA PHE A 31 6.45 7.18 6.76
C PHE A 31 5.12 7.50 7.42
N LEU A 32 4.07 6.72 7.19
CA LEU A 32 2.78 6.94 7.85
C LEU A 32 2.85 6.62 9.35
N THR A 33 3.47 5.49 9.71
CA THR A 33 3.61 5.05 11.10
C THR A 33 4.52 5.95 11.91
N THR A 34 5.61 6.45 11.32
CA THR A 34 6.49 7.43 11.96
C THR A 34 5.89 8.83 11.94
N GLY A 35 5.25 9.26 10.85
CA GLY A 35 4.65 10.57 10.72
C GLY A 35 3.45 10.80 11.64
N ALA A 36 2.64 9.77 11.90
CA ALA A 36 1.43 9.84 12.74
C ALA A 36 1.67 10.37 14.18
N PRO A 37 2.65 9.86 14.95
CA PRO A 37 2.92 10.36 16.31
C PRO A 37 3.73 11.67 16.34
N LEU A 38 4.32 12.10 15.22
CA LEU A 38 5.09 13.34 15.13
C LEU A 38 4.17 14.58 15.11
N GLY A 39 4.74 15.71 15.54
CA GLY A 39 4.12 17.02 15.39
C GLY A 39 3.84 17.33 13.93
N GLN A 40 2.60 17.68 13.62
CA GLN A 40 2.12 18.07 12.29
C GLN A 40 2.36 19.56 12.06
N LEU A 41 2.09 20.36 13.09
CA LEU A 41 2.32 21.80 13.11
C LEU A 41 3.21 22.15 14.31
N VAL A 42 4.14 23.06 14.11
CA VAL A 42 5.04 23.58 15.16
C VAL A 42 4.81 25.07 15.31
N SER A 43 4.79 25.55 16.56
CA SER A 43 4.65 26.98 16.86
C SER A 43 5.80 27.80 16.27
N ARG A 44 5.49 28.99 15.75
CA ARG A 44 6.47 29.98 15.29
C ARG A 44 6.90 30.93 16.40
N ALA A 45 6.26 30.90 17.57
CA ALA A 45 6.58 31.80 18.67
C ALA A 45 8.02 31.56 19.17
N GLU A 46 8.82 32.62 19.28
CA GLU A 46 10.18 32.54 19.81
C GLU A 46 10.17 31.92 21.22
N GLY A 47 11.04 30.94 21.44
CA GLY A 47 11.13 30.20 22.71
C GLY A 47 10.07 29.09 22.90
N SER A 48 9.06 29.00 22.03
CA SER A 48 8.08 27.91 22.08
C SER A 48 8.65 26.64 21.45
N LYS A 49 8.65 25.54 22.21
CA LYS A 49 8.92 24.19 21.70
C LYS A 49 7.63 23.40 21.44
N GLY A 50 6.50 24.10 21.39
CA GLY A 50 5.19 23.48 21.28
C GLY A 50 4.92 22.92 19.87
N CYS A 51 4.30 21.75 19.82
CA CYS A 51 3.74 21.21 18.59
C CYS A 51 2.34 20.64 18.79
N TYR A 52 1.61 20.75 17.69
CA TYR A 52 0.32 20.15 17.51
C TYR A 52 0.49 18.86 16.74
N THR A 53 0.09 17.76 17.34
CA THR A 53 0.02 16.45 16.68
C THR A 53 -1.44 16.16 16.28
N LEU A 54 -1.65 15.06 15.55
CA LEU A 54 -2.99 14.54 15.29
C LEU A 54 -3.72 14.06 16.54
N TRP A 55 -3.02 13.96 17.68
CA TRP A 55 -3.50 13.37 18.94
C TRP A 55 -3.71 14.41 20.05
N GLY A 56 -3.28 15.65 19.82
CA GLY A 56 -3.34 16.73 20.80
C GLY A 56 -2.15 17.69 20.73
N LEU A 57 -2.07 18.55 21.74
CA LEU A 57 -1.02 19.54 21.91
C LEU A 57 0.07 19.03 22.88
N ARG A 58 1.32 19.31 22.52
CA ARG A 58 2.48 19.15 23.39
C ARG A 58 3.19 20.50 23.53
N ASP A 59 3.53 20.86 24.76
CA ASP A 59 4.26 22.10 25.04
C ASP A 59 5.75 21.99 24.69
N ASP A 60 6.30 20.77 24.71
CA ASP A 60 7.64 20.44 24.21
C ASP A 60 7.56 19.21 23.30
N CYS A 61 7.90 19.38 22.02
CA CYS A 61 7.94 18.29 21.04
C CYS A 61 8.93 17.18 21.38
N SER A 62 9.93 17.47 22.21
CA SER A 62 10.91 16.49 22.66
C SER A 62 10.33 15.55 23.73
N SER A 63 9.24 15.97 24.38
CA SER A 63 8.57 15.22 25.42
C SER A 63 7.42 14.37 24.84
N PRO A 64 7.19 13.16 25.37
CA PRO A 64 5.99 12.37 25.04
C PRO A 64 4.73 12.89 25.76
N ALA A 65 4.87 13.80 26.74
CA ALA A 65 3.74 14.30 27.51
C ALA A 65 2.88 15.25 26.67
N TYR A 66 1.57 15.02 26.72
CA TYR A 66 0.56 15.91 26.15
C TYR A 66 0.12 16.88 27.23
N SER A 67 0.16 18.17 26.91
CA SER A 67 -0.41 19.20 27.77
C SER A 67 -1.93 19.23 27.66
N TRP A 68 -2.45 18.91 26.47
CA TRP A 68 -3.87 18.98 26.20
C TRP A 68 -4.24 17.98 25.09
N ARG A 69 -5.29 17.17 25.31
CA ARG A 69 -5.73 16.08 24.41
C ARG A 69 -7.03 16.42 23.69
N ILE A 70 -7.30 15.77 22.56
CA ILE A 70 -8.52 16.00 21.76
C ILE A 70 -9.81 15.78 22.54
N ALA A 71 -9.80 14.84 23.50
CA ALA A 71 -10.95 14.60 24.38
C ALA A 71 -11.34 15.81 25.22
N GLU A 72 -10.39 16.71 25.47
CA GLU A 72 -10.54 17.93 26.28
C GLU A 72 -10.89 19.15 25.41
N GLU A 73 -11.20 18.97 24.11
CA GLU A 73 -11.60 20.08 23.23
C GLU A 73 -13.03 20.52 23.52
N THR A 74 -13.19 21.81 23.76
CA THR A 74 -14.51 22.44 23.89
C THR A 74 -15.15 22.70 22.52
N CYS A 75 -14.35 22.86 21.47
CA CYS A 75 -14.80 23.05 20.10
C CYS A 75 -15.17 21.71 19.44
N HIS A 76 -16.47 21.39 19.40
CA HIS A 76 -16.98 20.14 18.82
C HIS A 76 -16.58 19.91 17.36
N ASP A 77 -16.54 20.97 16.54
CA ASP A 77 -16.17 20.85 15.13
C ASP A 77 -14.69 20.47 14.93
N LYS A 78 -13.80 21.07 15.73
CA LYS A 78 -12.36 20.76 15.73
C LYS A 78 -12.14 19.33 16.22
N ARG A 79 -12.79 18.98 17.33
CA ARG A 79 -12.73 17.65 17.93
C ARG A 79 -13.13 16.53 16.95
N ARG A 80 -14.30 16.63 16.32
CA ARG A 80 -14.78 15.59 15.37
C ARG A 80 -13.86 15.39 14.19
N ARG A 81 -13.26 16.46 13.67
CA ARG A 81 -12.32 16.38 12.54
C ARG A 81 -11.00 15.72 12.93
N LEU A 82 -10.50 16.01 14.13
CA LEU A 82 -9.30 15.37 14.66
C LEU A 82 -9.56 13.90 14.99
N GLU A 83 -10.66 13.56 15.66
CA GLU A 83 -11.08 12.16 15.92
C GLU A 83 -11.24 11.37 14.61
N ALA A 84 -11.81 11.98 13.56
CA ALA A 84 -11.87 11.36 12.24
C ALA A 84 -10.46 11.14 11.66
N ALA A 85 -9.59 12.14 11.71
CA ALA A 85 -8.22 12.02 11.21
C ALA A 85 -7.42 10.92 11.94
N GLU A 86 -7.59 10.78 13.26
CA GLU A 86 -7.01 9.68 14.05
C GLU A 86 -7.54 8.31 13.60
N ALA A 87 -8.85 8.17 13.41
CA ALA A 87 -9.43 6.91 12.95
C ALA A 87 -8.90 6.55 11.55
N PHE A 88 -8.91 7.51 10.62
CA PHE A 88 -8.45 7.30 9.25
C PHE A 88 -6.96 7.00 9.15
N ILE A 89 -6.11 7.59 9.99
CA ILE A 89 -4.68 7.26 9.97
C ILE A 89 -4.42 5.83 10.46
N ILE A 90 -5.13 5.37 11.50
CA ILE A 90 -5.05 3.99 12.00
C ILE A 90 -5.53 3.01 10.91
N MET A 91 -6.68 3.28 10.30
CA MET A 91 -7.21 2.46 9.21
C MET A 91 -6.25 2.41 8.01
N GLY A 92 -5.61 3.53 7.67
CA GLY A 92 -4.58 3.60 6.63
C GLY A 92 -3.35 2.75 6.96
N ILE A 93 -2.88 2.75 8.21
CA ILE A 93 -1.75 1.91 8.65
C ILE A 93 -2.07 0.42 8.47
N PHE A 94 -3.24 -0.03 8.94
CA PHE A 94 -3.66 -1.42 8.75
C PHE A 94 -3.89 -1.77 7.28
N GLY A 95 -4.48 -0.85 6.51
CA GLY A 95 -4.66 -1.00 5.06
C GLY A 95 -3.34 -1.22 4.34
N LEU A 96 -2.32 -0.40 4.64
CA LEU A 96 -0.98 -0.54 4.08
C LEU A 96 -0.28 -1.84 4.50
N LEU A 97 -0.46 -2.28 5.75
CA LEU A 97 0.10 -3.55 6.22
C LEU A 97 -0.50 -4.73 5.46
N VAL A 98 -1.83 -4.77 5.33
CA VAL A 98 -2.52 -5.81 4.56
C VAL A 98 -2.09 -5.74 3.09
N GLN A 99 -1.98 -4.54 2.52
CA GLN A 99 -1.54 -4.35 1.14
C GLN A 99 -0.13 -4.88 0.92
N PHE A 100 0.79 -4.58 1.83
CA PHE A 100 2.15 -5.09 1.78
C PHE A 100 2.17 -6.63 1.77
N LEU A 101 1.35 -7.28 2.61
CA LEU A 101 1.26 -8.74 2.64
C LEU A 101 0.72 -9.30 1.31
N PHE A 102 -0.34 -8.73 0.75
CA PHE A 102 -0.89 -9.19 -0.54
C PHE A 102 0.09 -8.99 -1.70
N VAL A 103 0.80 -7.85 -1.76
CA VAL A 103 1.82 -7.63 -2.79
C VAL A 103 2.97 -8.64 -2.61
N TYR A 104 3.37 -8.90 -1.37
CA TYR A 104 4.37 -9.93 -1.06
C TYR A 104 3.91 -11.33 -1.48
N TYR A 105 2.65 -11.70 -1.24
CA TYR A 105 2.08 -12.97 -1.68
C TYR A 105 2.02 -13.06 -3.21
N GLN A 106 1.69 -11.98 -3.92
CA GLN A 106 1.71 -11.94 -5.39
C GLN A 106 3.12 -12.05 -5.98
N LEU A 107 4.16 -11.64 -5.25
CA LEU A 107 5.56 -11.92 -5.65
C LEU A 107 5.97 -13.36 -5.31
N CYS A 108 5.33 -13.96 -4.30
CA CYS A 108 5.59 -15.33 -3.86
C CYS A 108 4.93 -16.38 -4.77
N ASP A 109 3.70 -16.13 -5.18
CA ASP A 109 2.83 -17.04 -5.93
C ASP A 109 2.45 -16.41 -7.28
N GLU A 110 2.29 -17.20 -8.34
CA GLU A 110 1.88 -16.71 -9.67
C GLU A 110 0.36 -16.44 -9.75
N GLN A 111 -0.32 -16.42 -8.60
CA GLN A 111 -1.75 -16.15 -8.50
C GLN A 111 -2.04 -14.64 -8.60
N SER A 112 -2.99 -14.26 -9.46
CA SER A 112 -3.36 -12.85 -9.63
C SER A 112 -4.29 -12.37 -8.50
N TYR A 113 -3.84 -11.37 -7.74
CA TYR A 113 -4.64 -10.65 -6.74
C TYR A 113 -4.92 -9.19 -7.17
N LYS A 114 -4.80 -8.88 -8.47
CA LYS A 114 -4.87 -7.51 -9.01
C LYS A 114 -6.07 -6.72 -8.50
N MET A 115 -7.28 -7.28 -8.62
CA MET A 115 -8.50 -6.58 -8.18
C MET A 115 -8.51 -6.26 -6.69
N ILE A 116 -8.07 -7.20 -5.85
CA ILE A 116 -7.99 -6.99 -4.40
C ILE A 116 -6.95 -5.91 -4.08
N LEU A 117 -5.78 -5.96 -4.72
CA LEU A 117 -4.73 -4.95 -4.54
C LEU A 117 -5.16 -3.56 -4.97
N VAL A 118 -5.86 -3.43 -6.10
CA VAL A 118 -6.37 -2.13 -6.57
C VAL A 118 -7.39 -1.57 -5.58
N LEU A 119 -8.36 -2.37 -5.13
CA LEU A 119 -9.36 -1.93 -4.15
C LEU A 119 -8.71 -1.50 -2.84
N LEU A 120 -7.75 -2.29 -2.35
CA LEU A 120 -7.04 -2.00 -1.11
C LEU A 120 -6.15 -0.76 -1.24
N SER A 121 -5.54 -0.55 -2.41
CA SER A 121 -4.76 0.65 -2.70
C SER A 121 -5.66 1.90 -2.72
N LEU A 122 -6.83 1.84 -3.35
CA LEU A 122 -7.79 2.95 -3.36
C LEU A 122 -8.30 3.25 -1.95
N PHE A 123 -8.57 2.21 -1.16
CA PHE A 123 -8.95 2.33 0.24
C PHE A 123 -7.86 3.04 1.06
N SER A 124 -6.61 2.59 0.99
CA SER A 124 -5.47 3.19 1.71
C SER A 124 -5.23 4.65 1.30
N VAL A 125 -5.30 4.97 0.00
CA VAL A 125 -5.21 6.35 -0.51
C VAL A 125 -6.34 7.22 0.05
N GLY A 126 -7.58 6.71 0.05
CA GLY A 126 -8.72 7.42 0.64
C GLY A 126 -8.54 7.68 2.13
N CYS A 127 -8.12 6.67 2.90
CA CYS A 127 -7.86 6.81 4.32
C CYS A 127 -6.74 7.80 4.62
N THR A 128 -5.65 7.79 3.86
CA THR A 128 -4.52 8.69 4.09
C THR A 128 -4.75 10.11 3.58
N THR A 129 -5.77 10.35 2.75
CA THR A 129 -6.15 11.70 2.31
C THR A 129 -6.70 12.54 3.46
N VAL A 130 -7.51 11.95 4.34
CA VAL A 130 -8.21 12.68 5.40
C VAL A 130 -7.25 13.37 6.39
N PRO A 131 -6.22 12.70 6.96
CA PRO A 131 -5.39 13.30 8.00
C PRO A 131 -4.62 14.53 7.54
N TRP A 132 -3.95 14.48 6.38
CA TRP A 132 -3.20 15.65 5.90
C TRP A 132 -4.15 16.76 5.44
N ALA A 133 -5.30 16.43 4.84
CA ALA A 133 -6.28 17.43 4.44
C ALA A 133 -6.87 18.18 5.63
N VAL A 134 -7.14 17.48 6.75
CA VAL A 134 -7.60 18.08 8.00
C VAL A 134 -6.54 19.03 8.58
N VAL A 135 -5.28 18.62 8.63
CA VAL A 135 -4.17 19.48 9.09
C VAL A 135 -4.04 20.73 8.20
N THR A 136 -4.13 20.57 6.88
CA THR A 136 -4.10 21.69 5.93
C THR A 136 -5.29 22.63 6.13
N ALA A 137 -6.49 22.11 6.42
CA ALA A 137 -7.65 22.94 6.72
C ALA A 137 -7.41 23.80 7.96
N PHE A 138 -6.86 23.23 9.04
CA PHE A 138 -6.50 23.99 10.25
C PHE A 138 -5.46 25.08 9.99
N TYR A 139 -4.55 24.86 9.05
CA TYR A 139 -3.53 25.84 8.66
C TYR A 139 -4.10 27.09 7.99
N TYR A 140 -5.15 26.92 7.16
CA TYR A 140 -5.71 28.01 6.33
C TYR A 140 -7.01 28.63 6.87
N THR A 141 -7.75 27.94 7.74
CA THR A 141 -9.07 28.39 8.20
C THR A 141 -9.16 28.48 9.73
N PRO A 142 -9.79 29.54 10.27
CA PRO A 142 -10.03 29.63 11.71
C PRO A 142 -11.13 28.66 12.10
N PHE A 143 -10.93 27.97 13.21
CA PHE A 143 -11.97 27.12 13.81
C PHE A 143 -12.32 27.66 15.19
N CYS A 144 -13.63 27.77 15.46
CA CYS A 144 -14.14 28.24 16.76
C CYS A 144 -13.55 29.59 17.22
N GLY A 145 -13.20 30.49 16.28
CA GLY A 145 -12.62 31.79 16.58
C GLY A 145 -11.15 31.77 17.01
N GLU A 146 -10.53 30.60 17.15
CA GLU A 146 -9.12 30.44 17.49
C GLU A 146 -8.23 30.61 16.25
N LYS A 147 -7.23 31.48 16.35
CA LYS A 147 -6.23 31.73 15.29
C LYS A 147 -4.89 31.03 15.54
N ASN A 148 -4.78 30.27 16.62
CA ASN A 148 -3.52 29.66 17.07
C ASN A 148 -2.95 28.66 16.04
N PHE A 149 -3.82 28.03 15.25
CA PHE A 149 -3.45 27.01 14.26
C PHE A 149 -3.21 27.59 12.85
N MET A 150 -3.36 28.90 12.68
CA MET A 150 -3.20 29.55 11.38
C MET A 150 -1.74 29.69 10.96
N ALA A 151 -1.52 29.82 9.65
CA ALA A 151 -0.25 30.10 9.01
C ALA A 151 0.61 31.21 9.66
N ALA A 152 -0.04 32.19 10.30
CA ALA A 152 0.64 33.27 11.02
C ALA A 152 1.42 32.77 12.25
N ASN A 153 0.90 31.76 12.96
CA ASN A 153 1.40 31.32 14.26
C ASN A 153 2.10 29.97 14.21
N VAL A 154 1.88 29.17 13.16
CA VAL A 154 2.45 27.82 13.04
C VAL A 154 3.12 27.58 11.67
N ARG A 155 3.99 26.58 11.63
CA ARG A 155 4.61 26.06 10.41
C ARG A 155 4.37 24.56 10.29
N PHE A 156 4.35 24.05 9.06
CA PHE A 156 4.35 22.61 8.83
C PHE A 156 5.63 21.99 9.38
N SER A 157 5.47 20.84 10.01
CA SER A 157 6.52 20.07 10.64
C SER A 157 6.81 18.79 9.86
N THR A 158 7.88 18.10 10.22
CA THR A 158 8.30 16.85 9.57
C THR A 158 7.20 15.79 9.56
N GLY A 159 6.37 15.71 10.61
CA GLY A 159 5.24 14.77 10.67
C GLY A 159 4.27 14.94 9.50
N TYR A 160 3.94 16.19 9.16
CA TYR A 160 3.05 16.50 8.04
C TYR A 160 3.66 16.10 6.69
N ILE A 161 4.95 16.39 6.51
CA ILE A 161 5.68 16.04 5.28
C ILE A 161 5.73 14.52 5.11
N LEU A 162 6.00 13.77 6.18
CA LEU A 162 6.03 12.30 6.14
C LEU A 162 4.67 11.70 5.71
N ILE A 163 3.56 12.24 6.22
CA ILE A 163 2.21 11.79 5.81
C ILE A 163 1.96 12.14 4.33
N LEU A 164 2.32 13.34 3.87
CA LEU A 164 2.18 13.71 2.46
C LEU A 164 3.03 12.84 1.52
N VAL A 165 4.27 12.59 1.89
CA VAL A 165 5.18 11.73 1.10
C VAL A 165 4.65 10.29 1.09
N SER A 166 4.13 9.80 2.21
CA SER A 166 3.44 8.50 2.27
C SER A 166 2.25 8.44 1.31
N PHE A 167 1.42 9.48 1.27
CA PHE A 167 0.30 9.58 0.33
C PHE A 167 0.79 9.56 -1.13
N ALA A 168 1.82 10.34 -1.48
CA ALA A 168 2.39 10.35 -2.83
C ALA A 168 2.93 8.98 -3.25
N LEU A 169 3.61 8.27 -2.35
CA LEU A 169 4.10 6.91 -2.60
C LEU A 169 2.95 5.91 -2.82
N GLN A 170 1.83 6.06 -2.11
CA GLN A 170 0.65 5.23 -2.34
C GLN A 170 0.03 5.47 -3.71
N VAL A 171 -0.04 6.71 -4.17
CA VAL A 171 -0.53 7.04 -5.52
C VAL A 171 0.39 6.43 -6.60
N ILE A 172 1.71 6.52 -6.42
CA ILE A 172 2.68 5.91 -7.35
C ILE A 172 2.53 4.38 -7.35
N GLY A 173 2.43 3.76 -6.17
CA GLY A 173 2.20 2.32 -6.05
C GLY A 173 0.88 1.87 -6.68
N CYS A 174 -0.20 2.63 -6.49
CA CYS A 174 -1.49 2.38 -7.09
C CYS A 174 -1.40 2.40 -8.63
N PHE A 175 -0.78 3.43 -9.18
CA PHE A 175 -0.56 3.56 -10.62
C PHE A 175 0.28 2.41 -11.16
N ALA A 176 1.34 2.01 -10.45
CA ALA A 176 2.20 0.90 -10.86
C ALA A 176 1.45 -0.43 -10.92
N ILE A 177 0.57 -0.72 -9.96
CA ILE A 177 -0.27 -1.94 -9.95
C ILE A 177 -1.26 -1.91 -11.11
N ILE A 178 -1.90 -0.76 -11.38
CA ILE A 178 -2.92 -0.65 -12.42
C ILE A 178 -2.29 -0.86 -13.81
N VAL A 179 -1.21 -0.12 -14.09
CA VAL A 179 -0.62 -0.07 -15.44
C VAL A 179 0.25 -1.28 -15.72
N PHE A 180 1.23 -1.58 -14.87
CA PHE A 180 2.25 -2.58 -15.21
C PHE A 180 1.81 -4.02 -14.95
N GLU A 181 0.82 -4.25 -14.09
CA GLU A 181 0.36 -5.61 -13.79
C GLU A 181 -0.63 -6.15 -14.83
N GLU A 182 -1.29 -5.28 -15.61
CA GLU A 182 -2.15 -5.71 -16.73
C GLU A 182 -1.34 -6.40 -17.82
N ASP A 183 -0.26 -5.76 -18.25
CA ASP A 183 0.66 -6.29 -19.27
C ASP A 183 1.32 -7.60 -18.81
N ALA A 184 1.68 -7.68 -17.53
CA ALA A 184 2.29 -8.88 -16.94
C ALA A 184 1.31 -10.06 -16.90
N TYR A 185 0.04 -9.81 -16.55
CA TYR A 185 -0.99 -10.85 -16.49
C TYR A 185 -1.27 -11.46 -17.86
N GLU A 186 -1.46 -10.63 -18.89
CA GLU A 186 -1.72 -11.12 -20.25
C GLU A 186 -0.57 -11.96 -20.80
N GLN A 187 0.68 -11.55 -20.57
CA GLN A 187 1.85 -12.31 -21.01
C GLN A 187 1.93 -13.68 -20.33
N ASN A 188 1.67 -13.74 -19.03
CA ASN A 188 1.70 -14.99 -18.27
C ASN A 188 0.60 -15.96 -18.73
N GLU A 189 -0.60 -15.46 -19.04
CA GLU A 189 -1.70 -16.29 -19.57
C GLU A 189 -1.36 -16.87 -20.96
N ARG A 190 -0.77 -16.06 -21.86
CA ARG A 190 -0.28 -16.53 -23.17
C ARG A 190 0.79 -17.61 -23.02
N MET A 191 1.79 -17.40 -22.18
CA MET A 191 2.82 -18.41 -21.96
C MET A 191 2.29 -19.70 -21.36
N ARG A 192 1.31 -19.62 -20.44
CA ARG A 192 0.67 -20.80 -19.87
C ARG A 192 -0.09 -21.60 -20.94
N SER A 193 -0.91 -20.92 -21.75
CA SER A 193 -1.66 -21.58 -22.83
C SER A 193 -0.74 -22.21 -23.89
N GLU A 194 0.36 -21.55 -24.26
CA GLU A 194 1.38 -22.14 -25.15
C GLU A 194 2.04 -23.38 -24.54
N THR A 195 2.34 -23.35 -23.24
CA THR A 195 2.96 -24.48 -22.54
C THR A 195 2.00 -25.67 -22.47
N GLU A 196 0.72 -25.42 -22.19
CA GLU A 196 -0.32 -26.45 -22.19
C GLU A 196 -0.55 -27.04 -23.59
N ALA A 197 -0.53 -26.21 -24.64
CA ALA A 197 -0.62 -26.66 -26.01
C ALA A 197 0.57 -27.55 -26.41
N LYS A 198 1.81 -27.15 -26.05
CA LYS A 198 3.02 -27.95 -26.27
C LYS A 198 2.98 -29.28 -25.53
N ASN A 199 2.53 -29.27 -24.27
CA ASN A 199 2.39 -30.49 -23.47
C ASN A 199 1.34 -31.45 -24.04
N ARG A 200 0.22 -30.92 -24.55
CA ARG A 200 -0.80 -31.72 -25.24
C ARG A 200 -0.26 -32.37 -26.52
N ALA A 201 0.43 -31.59 -27.36
CA ALA A 201 1.05 -32.10 -28.59
C ALA A 201 2.08 -33.21 -28.30
N ALA A 202 2.89 -33.04 -27.24
CA ALA A 202 3.85 -34.07 -26.83
C ALA A 202 3.18 -35.38 -26.36
N LEU A 203 2.00 -35.30 -25.71
CA LEU A 203 1.25 -36.48 -25.29
C LEU A 203 0.63 -37.23 -26.47
N GLU A 204 0.14 -36.52 -27.49
CA GLU A 204 -0.40 -37.12 -28.71
C GLU A 204 0.68 -37.88 -29.51
N ASP A 205 1.90 -37.33 -29.57
CA ASP A 205 3.04 -37.97 -30.25
C ASP A 205 3.51 -39.25 -29.54
N VAL A 206 3.41 -39.29 -28.20
CA VAL A 206 3.67 -40.51 -27.41
C VAL A 206 2.54 -41.53 -27.56
N GLY A 207 1.28 -41.08 -27.64
CA GLY A 207 0.11 -41.94 -27.86
C GLY A 207 0.07 -42.56 -29.25
N GLY A 208 0.52 -41.84 -30.29
CA GLY A 208 0.58 -42.30 -31.67
C GLY A 208 1.58 -43.44 -31.92
N LYS A 209 2.58 -43.62 -31.04
CA LYS A 209 3.54 -44.75 -31.10
C LYS A 209 2.99 -46.08 -30.60
N LYS A 210 1.75 -46.14 -30.10
CA LYS A 210 1.05 -47.39 -29.74
C LYS A 210 -0.16 -47.60 -30.64
N LYS A 211 0.04 -48.09 -31.87
CA LYS A 211 -0.98 -48.86 -32.60
C LYS A 211 -0.48 -50.29 -32.87
N PRO A 212 -1.38 -51.28 -32.78
CA PRO A 212 -1.04 -52.69 -32.60
C PRO A 212 -0.52 -53.31 -33.89
N VAL A 213 0.48 -54.19 -33.74
CA VAL A 213 0.77 -55.24 -34.72
C VAL A 213 -0.35 -56.27 -34.56
N ASP A 214 -1.41 -56.16 -35.38
CA ASP A 214 -2.43 -57.20 -35.47
C ASP A 214 -1.99 -58.29 -36.45
N THR A 215 -1.75 -59.45 -35.84
CA THR A 215 -1.75 -60.84 -36.29
C THR A 215 -2.45 -61.18 -37.62
N SER A 216 -1.83 -62.05 -38.42
CA SER A 216 -2.56 -63.06 -39.21
C SER A 216 -1.79 -64.38 -39.26
N SER A 217 -2.34 -65.37 -38.56
CA SER A 217 -2.05 -66.80 -38.65
C SER A 217 -2.69 -67.42 -39.89
N SER A 218 -2.00 -68.35 -40.58
CA SER A 218 -2.63 -69.51 -41.21
C SER A 218 -1.59 -70.54 -41.68
N SER A 219 -1.58 -71.69 -41.02
CA SER A 219 -1.16 -72.98 -41.58
C SER A 219 -1.99 -73.33 -42.81
N SER A 220 -1.39 -74.04 -43.77
CA SER A 220 -1.96 -75.20 -44.47
C SER A 220 -0.93 -75.75 -45.45
N ASP A 221 -0.64 -77.05 -45.27
CA ASP A 221 -0.18 -78.09 -46.22
C ASP A 221 0.93 -77.81 -47.24
#